data_AF-A0A2S6HFI4-F1
#
_entry.id   AF-A0A2S6HFI4-F1
#
_cell.length_a   1.000
_cell.length_b   1.000
_cell.length_c   1.000
_cell.angle_alpha   90.00
_cell.angle_beta   90.00
_cell.angle_gamma   90.00
#
_symmetry.space_group_name_H-M   'P 1'
#
loop_
_entity.id
_entity.type
_entity.pdbx_description
1 polymer ?
#
loop_
_entity_poly.entity_id
_entity_poly.type
_entity_poly.pdbx_seq_one_letter_code
_entity_poly.pdbx_strand_id
1 'polypeptide(L)'
;MKDKNAEPKVFVFQHSKDLQAPVFHKKAVLFKQLFFTLAVAVGFSFSASVAANSAEVEAAIDLMKQSHTDQCEKIKIKKELLIAHQHHDQAKLKALGPELDAINKRLKPTEDKLTILKSAMMKNPDDESDFATAMLYLDACN
;
A
#
# COMPACT_ATOMS: atom_id res chain seq x y z
N MET A 1 51.27 -5.61 -25.56
CA MET A 1 49.82 -5.88 -25.32
C MET A 1 49.73 -6.56 -23.97
N LYS A 2 48.69 -6.25 -23.20
CA LYS A 2 48.71 -6.08 -21.73
C LYS A 2 48.96 -7.36 -20.92
N ASP A 3 49.88 -7.25 -19.96
CA ASP A 3 50.00 -8.13 -18.79
C ASP A 3 49.10 -7.64 -17.64
N LYS A 4 48.80 -8.60 -16.76
CA LYS A 4 48.59 -8.53 -15.29
C LYS A 4 47.17 -8.78 -14.76
N ASN A 5 47.08 -9.89 -14.02
CA ASN A 5 46.71 -10.03 -12.59
C ASN A 5 45.34 -9.48 -12.16
N ALA A 6 44.64 -10.01 -11.16
CA ALA A 6 44.67 -11.18 -10.29
C ALA A 6 43.43 -10.98 -9.39
N GLU A 7 42.95 -12.04 -8.78
CA GLU A 7 41.72 -12.15 -7.98
C GLU A 7 41.50 -11.04 -6.92
N PRO A 8 40.25 -10.66 -6.61
CA PRO A 8 39.97 -9.68 -5.56
C PRO A 8 40.03 -10.36 -4.18
N LYS A 9 41.06 -10.01 -3.40
CA LYS A 9 41.16 -10.34 -1.96
C LYS A 9 40.41 -9.32 -1.11
N VAL A 10 39.62 -9.84 -0.18
CA VAL A 10 38.97 -9.18 0.96
C VAL A 10 39.99 -8.53 1.90
N PHE A 11 39.77 -7.29 2.35
CA PHE A 11 40.23 -6.69 3.63
C PHE A 11 39.29 -5.51 3.96
N VAL A 12 38.41 -5.60 4.97
CA VAL A 12 38.60 -5.41 6.44
C VAL A 12 38.93 -3.96 6.83
N PHE A 13 37.97 -3.38 7.57
CA PHE A 13 37.98 -2.26 8.52
C PHE A 13 39.25 -1.42 8.65
N GLN A 14 39.10 -0.12 8.37
CA GLN A 14 40.09 0.90 8.71
C GLN A 14 39.75 1.51 10.07
N HIS A 15 40.29 0.91 11.14
CA HIS A 15 40.50 1.58 12.42
C HIS A 15 41.89 2.25 12.36
N SER A 16 41.95 3.56 12.62
CA SER A 16 43.10 4.34 13.15
C SER A 16 43.29 5.70 12.45
N LYS A 17 43.01 6.76 13.20
CA LYS A 17 43.90 7.93 13.31
C LYS A 17 43.91 8.40 14.77
N ASP A 18 44.35 7.51 15.66
CA ASP A 18 45.01 7.94 16.88
C ASP A 18 46.48 8.14 16.53
N LEU A 19 46.87 9.38 16.20
CA LEU A 19 48.25 9.84 16.37
C LEU A 19 48.30 11.37 16.29
N GLN A 20 47.91 12.02 17.39
CA GLN A 20 48.69 13.04 18.09
C GLN A 20 47.77 13.76 19.04
N ALA A 21 47.90 13.44 20.32
CA ALA A 21 47.42 14.31 21.39
C ALA A 21 48.26 15.60 21.36
N PRO A 22 47.65 16.79 21.14
CA PRO A 22 48.27 18.03 21.56
C PRO A 22 48.19 18.11 23.08
N VAL A 23 49.34 18.29 23.70
CA VAL A 23 49.45 18.58 25.13
C VAL A 23 48.80 19.94 25.40
N PHE A 24 48.16 20.04 26.57
CA PHE A 24 47.67 21.23 27.27
C PHE A 24 46.18 21.62 27.12
N HIS A 25 45.41 21.11 28.10
CA HIS A 25 44.45 21.81 28.95
C HIS A 25 43.33 22.66 28.32
N LYS A 26 42.14 22.04 28.34
CA LYS A 26 40.88 22.52 28.94
C LYS A 26 40.42 23.96 28.64
N LYS A 27 39.28 23.97 27.93
CA LYS A 27 38.05 24.74 28.17
C LYS A 27 37.93 26.10 27.49
N ALA A 28 37.31 26.02 26.31
CA ALA A 28 36.07 26.72 25.95
C ALA A 28 36.07 28.23 26.11
N VAL A 29 36.65 28.90 25.11
CA VAL A 29 36.41 30.30 24.80
C VAL A 29 35.10 30.40 24.01
N LEU A 30 34.08 30.93 24.69
CA LEU A 30 33.04 31.81 24.14
C LEU A 30 33.47 32.46 22.82
N PHE A 31 32.75 32.28 21.72
CA PHE A 31 32.63 33.34 20.71
C PHE A 31 31.38 33.17 19.85
N LYS A 32 30.44 34.09 20.09
CA LYS A 32 29.58 34.75 19.09
C LYS A 32 28.48 33.94 18.41
N GLN A 33 27.28 34.13 18.96
CA GLN A 33 26.08 34.37 18.16
C GLN A 33 26.39 35.35 17.01
N LEU A 34 25.88 35.09 15.80
CA LEU A 34 24.94 35.97 15.10
C LEU A 34 24.64 35.47 13.68
N PHE A 35 23.34 35.39 13.39
CA PHE A 35 22.67 35.22 12.09
C PHE A 35 22.72 33.84 11.42
N PHE A 36 21.61 33.10 11.52
CA PHE A 36 20.69 32.92 10.38
C PHE A 36 19.39 32.28 10.92
N THR A 37 18.40 33.12 11.20
CA THR A 37 16.99 32.72 11.13
C THR A 37 16.70 32.21 9.72
N LEU A 38 16.03 31.06 9.61
CA LEU A 38 14.92 30.76 8.68
C LEU A 38 14.91 29.26 8.30
N ALA A 39 13.72 28.66 8.39
CA ALA A 39 13.31 27.38 7.80
C ALA A 39 13.84 26.13 8.55
N VAL A 40 13.05 25.16 9.02
CA VAL A 40 11.69 24.75 8.66
C VAL A 40 11.08 24.05 9.89
N ALA A 41 10.07 24.67 10.48
CA ALA A 41 9.04 23.96 11.21
C ALA A 41 8.15 23.27 10.16
N VAL A 42 8.36 21.98 9.93
CA VAL A 42 7.36 21.08 9.33
C VAL A 42 7.24 19.99 10.40
N GLY A 43 6.31 20.10 11.35
CA GLY A 43 4.90 20.33 11.09
C GLY A 43 4.29 19.04 10.52
N PHE A 44 4.52 17.91 11.19
CA PHE A 44 3.71 16.70 11.03
C PHE A 44 2.33 16.95 11.67
N SER A 45 1.59 17.89 11.08
CA SER A 45 0.16 18.01 11.30
C SER A 45 -0.50 16.96 10.43
N PHE A 46 -0.75 15.78 10.98
CA PHE A 46 -1.83 14.94 10.47
C PHE A 46 -3.12 15.71 10.71
N SER A 47 -3.47 16.61 9.79
CA SER A 47 -4.85 17.02 9.63
C SER A 47 -5.61 15.74 9.30
N ALA A 48 -6.37 15.23 10.26
CA ALA A 48 -7.57 14.50 9.92
C ALA A 48 -8.48 15.50 9.19
N SER A 49 -8.21 15.66 7.90
CA SER A 49 -9.13 16.31 6.98
C SER A 49 -10.42 15.52 7.13
N VAL A 50 -11.42 16.12 7.75
CA VAL A 50 -12.80 15.68 7.56
C VAL A 50 -13.07 16.01 6.10
N ALA A 51 -12.63 15.12 5.22
CA ALA A 51 -12.83 15.21 3.79
C ALA A 51 -14.34 15.24 3.59
N ALA A 52 -14.82 16.37 3.07
CA ALA A 52 -16.12 16.39 2.43
C ALA A 52 -15.96 15.54 1.16
N ASN A 53 -15.99 14.22 1.33
CA ASN A 53 -15.89 13.26 0.22
C ASN A 53 -16.92 13.68 -0.82
N SER A 54 -16.50 13.79 -2.07
CA SER A 54 -17.45 14.00 -3.16
C SER A 54 -18.46 12.84 -3.16
N ALA A 55 -19.71 13.12 -3.54
CA ALA A 55 -20.74 12.08 -3.63
C ALA A 55 -20.33 10.91 -4.55
N GLU A 56 -19.44 11.19 -5.51
CA GLU A 56 -18.85 10.21 -6.42
C GLU A 56 -17.85 9.28 -5.70
N VAL A 57 -17.02 9.80 -4.80
CA VAL A 57 -16.10 9.01 -3.95
C VAL A 57 -16.87 8.12 -2.99
N GLU A 58 -17.90 8.67 -2.32
CA GLU A 58 -18.73 7.87 -1.41
C GLU A 58 -19.42 6.72 -2.15
N ALA A 59 -20.01 6.99 -3.31
CA ALA A 59 -20.61 5.97 -4.16
C ALA A 59 -19.57 4.93 -4.64
N ALA A 60 -18.36 5.36 -4.99
CA ALA A 60 -17.30 4.46 -5.42
C ALA A 60 -16.82 3.56 -4.27
N ILE A 61 -16.68 4.10 -3.05
CA ILE A 61 -16.30 3.34 -1.86
C ILE A 61 -17.35 2.28 -1.53
N ASP A 62 -18.63 2.62 -1.61
CA ASP A 62 -19.71 1.66 -1.35
C ASP A 62 -19.78 0.56 -2.41
N LEU A 63 -19.65 0.91 -3.69
CA LEU A 63 -19.55 -0.09 -4.77
C LEU A 63 -18.31 -0.98 -4.60
N MET A 64 -17.20 -0.41 -4.14
CA MET A 64 -15.97 -1.14 -3.88
C MET A 64 -16.16 -2.16 -2.75
N LYS A 65 -16.77 -1.78 -1.63
CA LYS A 65 -17.11 -2.70 -0.53
C LYS A 65 -18.05 -3.81 -0.97
N GLN A 66 -19.06 -3.48 -1.78
CA GLN A 66 -19.98 -4.46 -2.33
C GLN A 66 -19.24 -5.45 -3.25
N SER A 67 -18.45 -4.93 -4.20
CA SER A 67 -17.64 -5.74 -5.12
C SER A 67 -16.70 -6.67 -4.36
N HIS A 68 -16.02 -6.15 -3.33
CA HIS A 68 -15.16 -6.94 -2.46
C HIS A 68 -15.91 -8.10 -1.78
N THR A 69 -17.09 -7.82 -1.22
CA THR A 69 -17.94 -8.83 -0.57
C THR A 69 -18.35 -9.93 -1.54
N ASP A 70 -18.83 -9.57 -2.73
CA ASP A 70 -19.20 -10.52 -3.78
C ASP A 70 -17.98 -11.31 -4.30
N GLN A 71 -16.80 -10.69 -4.40
CA GLN A 71 -15.55 -11.39 -4.76
C GLN A 71 -15.15 -12.42 -3.70
N CYS A 72 -15.26 -12.09 -2.42
CA CYS A 72 -14.98 -13.04 -1.34
C CYS A 72 -15.97 -14.22 -1.35
N GLU A 73 -17.27 -13.96 -1.56
CA GLU A 73 -18.28 -15.01 -1.70
C GLU A 73 -17.98 -15.93 -2.89
N LYS A 74 -17.59 -15.35 -4.03
CA LYS A 74 -17.17 -16.10 -5.22
C LYS A 74 -15.98 -17.01 -4.96
N ILE A 75 -14.97 -16.53 -4.22
CA ILE A 75 -13.80 -17.35 -3.84
C ILE A 75 -14.24 -18.50 -2.95
N LYS A 76 -15.11 -18.25 -1.97
CA LYS A 76 -15.63 -19.29 -1.08
C LYS A 76 -16.38 -20.37 -1.85
N ILE A 77 -17.33 -20.00 -2.71
CA ILE A 77 -18.10 -20.98 -3.52
C ILE A 77 -17.18 -21.75 -4.47
N LYS A 78 -16.16 -21.11 -5.05
CA LYS A 78 -15.16 -21.83 -5.86
C LYS A 78 -14.38 -22.86 -5.03
N LYS A 79 -13.97 -22.54 -3.81
CA LYS A 79 -13.33 -23.50 -2.89
C LYS A 79 -14.28 -24.68 -2.62
N GLU A 80 -15.55 -24.40 -2.31
CA GLU A 80 -16.55 -25.44 -2.05
C GLU A 80 -16.86 -26.31 -3.28
N LEU A 81 -16.90 -25.72 -4.48
CA LEU A 81 -17.05 -26.45 -5.74
C LEU A 81 -15.87 -27.40 -5.98
N LEU A 82 -14.64 -26.97 -5.71
CA LEU A 82 -13.45 -27.82 -5.84
C LEU A 82 -13.51 -29.00 -4.86
N ILE A 83 -13.91 -28.74 -3.60
CA ILE A 83 -14.10 -29.79 -2.59
C ILE A 83 -15.21 -30.76 -3.01
N ALA A 84 -16.35 -30.25 -3.46
CA ALA A 84 -17.47 -31.06 -3.93
C ALA A 84 -17.07 -31.93 -5.13
N HIS A 85 -16.28 -31.36 -6.06
CA HIS A 85 -15.74 -32.10 -7.20
C HIS A 85 -14.79 -33.22 -6.76
N GLN A 86 -13.89 -32.95 -5.80
CA GLN A 86 -12.97 -33.95 -5.24
C GLN A 86 -13.70 -35.12 -4.56
N HIS A 87 -14.82 -34.85 -3.90
CA HIS A 87 -15.62 -35.88 -3.23
C HIS A 87 -16.74 -36.47 -4.09
N HIS A 88 -16.82 -36.10 -5.37
CA HIS A 88 -17.90 -36.50 -6.28
C HIS A 88 -19.31 -36.20 -5.74
N ASP A 89 -19.45 -35.13 -4.95
CA ASP A 89 -20.73 -34.69 -4.38
C ASP A 89 -21.56 -33.94 -5.44
N GLN A 90 -22.29 -34.72 -6.24
CA GLN A 90 -23.16 -34.22 -7.31
C GLN A 90 -24.28 -33.31 -6.80
N ALA A 91 -24.72 -33.46 -5.55
CA ALA A 91 -25.76 -32.61 -4.98
C ALA A 91 -25.21 -31.19 -4.74
N LYS A 92 -24.02 -31.07 -4.12
CA LYS A 92 -23.35 -29.78 -3.95
C LYS A 92 -22.97 -29.13 -5.27
N LEU A 93 -22.47 -29.88 -6.25
CA LEU A 93 -22.14 -29.31 -7.56
C LEU A 93 -23.36 -28.67 -8.25
N LYS A 94 -24.53 -29.31 -8.16
CA LYS A 94 -25.78 -28.78 -8.71
C LYS A 94 -26.30 -27.56 -7.94
N ALA A 95 -26.05 -27.48 -6.64
CA ALA A 95 -26.47 -26.35 -5.81
C ALA A 95 -25.56 -25.11 -5.99
N LEU A 96 -24.25 -25.32 -5.98
CA LEU A 96 -23.25 -24.23 -5.99
C LEU A 96 -23.06 -23.56 -7.36
N GLY A 97 -23.36 -24.27 -8.46
CA GLY A 97 -23.27 -23.71 -9.82
C GLY A 97 -24.14 -22.46 -10.02
N PRO A 98 -25.46 -22.53 -9.75
CA PRO A 98 -26.35 -21.37 -9.81
C PRO A 98 -25.94 -20.22 -8.89
N GLU A 99 -25.41 -20.51 -7.70
CA GLU A 99 -24.94 -19.48 -6.76
C GLU A 99 -23.74 -18.71 -7.33
N LEU A 100 -22.77 -19.42 -7.92
CA LEU A 100 -21.63 -18.82 -8.60
C LEU A 100 -22.06 -17.92 -9.77
N ASP A 101 -23.04 -18.37 -10.56
CA ASP A 101 -23.58 -17.59 -11.67
C ASP A 101 -24.35 -16.35 -11.20
N ALA A 102 -25.08 -16.46 -10.10
CA ALA A 102 -25.77 -15.32 -9.49
C ALA A 102 -24.76 -14.24 -9.04
N ILE A 103 -23.66 -14.65 -8.40
CA ILE A 103 -22.59 -13.71 -8.02
C ILE A 103 -21.97 -13.06 -9.25
N ASN A 104 -21.62 -13.83 -10.27
CA ASN A 104 -21.03 -13.28 -11.50
C ASN A 104 -21.94 -12.25 -12.18
N LYS A 105 -23.27 -12.45 -12.14
CA LYS A 105 -24.25 -11.50 -12.66
C LYS A 105 -24.31 -10.19 -11.86
N ARG A 106 -24.06 -10.22 -10.55
CA ARG A 106 -23.97 -9.01 -9.69
C ARG A 106 -22.62 -8.30 -9.81
N LEU A 107 -21.54 -9.08 -9.94
CA LEU A 107 -20.17 -8.56 -9.95
C LEU A 107 -19.90 -7.70 -11.18
N LYS A 108 -20.23 -8.22 -12.37
CA LYS A 108 -19.94 -7.55 -13.65
C LYS A 108 -20.44 -6.10 -13.73
N PRO A 109 -21.74 -5.79 -13.50
CA PRO A 109 -22.21 -4.41 -13.55
C PRO A 109 -21.60 -3.53 -12.44
N THR A 110 -21.22 -4.13 -11.30
CA THR A 110 -20.56 -3.39 -10.20
C THR A 110 -19.13 -3.01 -10.59
N GLU A 111 -18.37 -3.92 -11.20
CA GLU A 111 -17.02 -3.68 -11.71
C GLU A 111 -17.02 -2.63 -12.85
N ASP A 112 -17.99 -2.71 -13.76
CA ASP A 112 -18.16 -1.75 -14.85
C ASP A 112 -18.43 -0.34 -14.30
N LYS A 113 -19.34 -0.20 -13.33
CA LYS A 113 -19.64 1.08 -12.67
C LYS A 113 -18.46 1.63 -11.90
N LEU A 114 -17.75 0.78 -11.17
CA LEU A 114 -16.57 1.18 -10.39
C LEU A 114 -15.44 1.67 -11.29
N THR A 115 -15.28 1.07 -12.47
CA THR A 115 -14.30 1.53 -13.48
C THR A 115 -14.64 2.94 -13.97
N ILE A 116 -15.92 3.22 -14.23
CA ILE A 116 -16.39 4.55 -14.64
C ILE A 116 -16.13 5.58 -13.53
N LEU A 117 -16.55 5.27 -12.29
CA LEU A 117 -16.36 6.17 -11.15
C LEU A 117 -14.87 6.42 -10.88
N LYS A 118 -14.02 5.39 -10.96
CA LYS A 118 -12.57 5.55 -10.80
C LYS A 118 -11.96 6.50 -11.83
N SER A 119 -12.41 6.42 -13.08
CA SER A 119 -11.96 7.35 -14.13
C SER A 119 -12.41 8.79 -13.90
N ALA A 120 -13.53 9.01 -13.21
CA ALA A 120 -13.99 10.34 -12.79
C ALA A 120 -13.13 10.88 -11.63
N MET A 121 -12.89 10.06 -10.61
CA MET A 121 -12.09 10.42 -9.43
C MET A 121 -10.63 10.76 -9.77
N MET A 122 -10.01 10.09 -10.75
CA MET A 122 -8.63 10.38 -11.18
C MET A 122 -8.42 11.81 -11.73
N LYS A 123 -9.49 12.59 -11.93
CA LYS A 123 -9.39 14.00 -12.33
C LYS A 123 -9.14 14.93 -11.14
N ASN A 124 -9.36 14.44 -9.91
CA ASN A 124 -9.16 15.18 -8.67
C ASN A 124 -8.24 14.38 -7.72
N PRO A 125 -7.03 14.89 -7.40
CA PRO A 125 -6.06 14.17 -6.59
C PRO A 125 -6.54 13.87 -5.15
N ASP A 126 -7.43 14.71 -4.60
CA ASP A 126 -7.98 14.50 -3.26
C ASP A 126 -8.95 13.30 -3.26
N ASP A 127 -9.86 13.24 -4.24
CA ASP A 127 -10.80 12.12 -4.43
C ASP A 127 -10.07 10.80 -4.70
N GLU A 128 -8.98 10.83 -5.48
CA GLU A 128 -8.12 9.66 -5.71
C GLU A 128 -7.45 9.17 -4.43
N SER A 129 -6.92 10.07 -3.61
CA SER A 129 -6.28 9.75 -2.32
C SER A 129 -7.27 9.15 -1.32
N ASP A 130 -8.48 9.71 -1.22
CA ASP A 130 -9.53 9.22 -0.32
C ASP A 130 -10.02 7.83 -0.72
N PHE A 131 -10.24 7.61 -2.02
CA PHE A 131 -10.58 6.30 -2.55
C PHE A 131 -9.46 5.27 -2.34
N ALA A 132 -8.20 5.65 -2.58
CA ALA A 132 -7.05 4.77 -2.34
C ALA A 132 -6.90 4.41 -0.86
N THR A 133 -7.16 5.36 0.03
CA THR A 133 -7.16 5.14 1.48
C THR A 133 -8.27 4.18 1.88
N ALA A 134 -9.47 4.31 1.30
CA ALA A 134 -10.57 3.38 1.53
C ALA A 134 -10.24 1.95 1.07
N MET A 135 -9.49 1.78 -0.03
CA MET A 135 -9.03 0.46 -0.51
C MET A 135 -8.13 -0.25 0.51
N LEU A 136 -7.33 0.47 1.30
CA LEU A 136 -6.43 -0.13 2.29
C LEU A 136 -7.18 -0.79 3.45
N TYR A 137 -8.44 -0.42 3.70
CA TYR A 137 -9.26 -1.01 4.75
C TYR A 137 -10.01 -2.26 4.32
N LEU A 138 -9.85 -2.70 3.07
CA LEU A 138 -10.38 -3.99 2.62
C LEU A 138 -9.40 -5.10 2.98
N ASP A 139 -9.78 -5.92 3.95
CA ASP A 139 -9.03 -7.12 4.33
C ASP A 139 -9.06 -8.19 3.24
N ALA A 140 -8.08 -9.08 3.23
CA ALA A 140 -8.10 -10.24 2.35
C ALA A 140 -9.34 -11.13 2.60
N CYS A 141 -9.88 -11.71 1.52
CA CYS A 141 -10.94 -12.72 1.61
C CYS A 141 -10.43 -13.98 2.33
N ASN A 142 -10.77 -14.12 3.62
CA ASN A 142 -10.44 -15.28 4.44
C ASN A 142 -11.42 -16.44 4.19
#